data_AF-A0A926WNM5-F1
#
_entry.id   AF-A0A926WNM5-F1
#
_cell.length_a   1.000
_cell.length_b   1.000
_cell.length_c   1.000
_cell.angle_alpha   90.00
_cell.angle_beta   90.00
_cell.angle_gamma   90.00
#
_symmetry.space_group_name_H-M   'P 1'
#
loop_
_entity.id
_entity.type
_entity.pdbx_description
1 polymer ?
#
loop_
_entity_poly.entity_id
_entity_poly.type
_entity_poly.pdbx_seq_one_letter_code
_entity_poly.pdbx_strand_id
1 'polypeptide(L)'
;MEQNEAASQENSPLVEVVQQKIKDPNIKVGSGCEWIGKGAEPQWDKPRSTKAYDHIERHHGPKLNPAQLMGRIASSTSNYQGQWLNAKDWVKAEQSTPKHPGRYIIDFKRPIGRVYYHDGTITENVTRAFVERNNDGTLNSSYPVLDSFTL
;
A
#
# COMPACT_ATOMS: atom_id res chain seq x y z
N MET A 1 30.75 37.27 -0.01
CA MET A 1 30.62 35.84 -0.34
C MET A 1 29.44 35.32 0.46
N GLU A 2 28.23 35.42 -0.08
CA GLU A 2 27.05 34.77 0.50
C GLU A 2 26.88 33.44 -0.24
N GLN A 3 27.03 32.34 0.49
CA GLN A 3 26.73 31.02 -0.02
C GLN A 3 25.23 30.77 0.17
N ASN A 4 24.52 30.66 -0.96
CA ASN A 4 23.17 30.13 -1.03
C ASN A 4 23.22 28.62 -0.73
N GLU A 5 22.72 28.20 0.42
CA GLU A 5 22.37 26.79 0.66
C GLU A 5 21.04 26.49 -0.03
N ALA A 6 21.12 25.99 -1.26
CA ALA A 6 19.99 25.35 -1.92
C ALA A 6 19.69 24.04 -1.18
N ALA A 7 18.62 24.03 -0.39
CA ALA A 7 18.04 22.81 0.15
C ALA A 7 17.64 21.91 -1.03
N SER A 8 18.38 20.82 -1.22
CA SER A 8 18.10 19.78 -2.20
C SER A 8 16.73 19.16 -1.90
N GLN A 9 15.72 19.57 -2.67
CA GLN A 9 14.48 18.82 -2.81
C GLN A 9 14.84 17.46 -3.42
N GLU A 10 14.77 16.40 -2.61
CA GLU A 10 14.84 15.03 -3.12
C GLU A 10 13.71 14.86 -4.15
N ASN A 11 14.09 14.84 -5.44
CA ASN A 11 13.25 14.42 -6.56
C ASN A 11 12.92 12.92 -6.45
N SER A 12 12.23 12.53 -5.39
CA SER A 12 11.56 11.24 -5.33
C SER A 12 10.50 11.24 -6.43
N PRO A 13 10.43 10.19 -7.28
CA PRO A 13 9.40 10.13 -8.32
C PRO A 13 8.02 10.30 -7.70
N LEU A 14 7.20 11.17 -8.31
CA LEU A 14 5.84 11.42 -7.85
C LEU A 14 5.04 10.14 -7.91
N VAL A 15 4.54 9.71 -6.75
CA VAL A 15 3.60 8.60 -6.63
C VAL A 15 2.25 9.08 -7.18
N GLU A 16 1.63 8.29 -8.07
CA GLU A 16 0.44 8.68 -8.82
C GLU A 16 -0.75 7.76 -8.52
N VAL A 17 -1.96 8.31 -8.39
CA VAL A 17 -3.20 7.51 -8.34
C VAL A 17 -3.65 7.25 -9.77
N VAL A 18 -3.50 6.01 -10.25
CA VAL A 18 -3.81 5.66 -11.65
C VAL A 18 -5.21 5.07 -11.84
N GLN A 19 -5.82 4.54 -10.78
CA GLN A 19 -7.23 4.12 -10.78
C GLN A 19 -7.83 4.36 -9.40
N GLN A 20 -9.13 4.65 -9.34
CA GLN A 20 -9.86 4.82 -8.07
C GLN A 20 -11.34 4.43 -8.19
N LYS A 21 -11.87 3.85 -7.12
CA LYS A 21 -13.31 3.63 -6.87
C LYS A 21 -13.62 4.12 -5.46
N ILE A 22 -14.02 5.39 -5.36
CA ILE A 22 -14.39 6.01 -4.09
C ILE A 22 -15.76 5.48 -3.65
N LYS A 23 -15.86 5.05 -2.39
CA LYS A 23 -17.10 4.54 -1.80
C LYS A 23 -17.97 5.66 -1.24
N ASP A 24 -17.35 6.64 -0.58
CA ASP A 24 -18.05 7.81 -0.05
C ASP A 24 -17.13 9.05 -0.12
N PRO A 25 -17.41 10.00 -1.02
CA PRO A 25 -16.58 11.20 -1.17
C PRO A 25 -16.78 12.23 -0.04
N ASN A 26 -17.82 12.09 0.79
CA ASN A 26 -18.12 13.04 1.86
C ASN A 26 -17.35 12.72 3.16
N ILE A 27 -16.80 11.52 3.27
CA ILE A 27 -16.00 11.09 4.42
C ILE A 27 -14.53 11.34 4.13
N LYS A 28 -13.85 12.11 5.00
CA LYS A 28 -12.40 12.29 4.96
C LYS A 28 -11.71 11.52 6.09
N VAL A 29 -10.82 10.59 5.73
CA VAL A 29 -10.16 9.67 6.69
C VAL A 29 -8.75 9.24 6.26
N GLY A 30 -7.95 8.80 7.25
CA GLY A 30 -6.56 8.36 7.06
C GLY A 30 -5.56 9.37 7.64
N SER A 31 -4.28 9.25 7.27
CA SER A 31 -3.24 10.14 7.80
C SER A 31 -3.57 11.62 7.55
N GLY A 32 -3.45 12.47 8.56
CA GLY A 32 -3.74 13.91 8.46
C GLY A 32 -5.23 14.28 8.50
N CYS A 33 -6.11 13.31 8.73
CA CYS A 33 -7.53 13.55 9.03
C CYS A 33 -7.80 13.29 10.52
N GLU A 34 -8.86 13.88 11.06
CA GLU A 34 -9.35 13.56 12.40
C GLU A 34 -9.71 12.06 12.48
N TRP A 35 -9.35 11.42 13.59
CA TRP A 35 -9.65 10.02 13.81
C TRP A 35 -11.12 9.82 14.20
N ILE A 36 -11.90 9.18 13.33
CA ILE A 36 -13.34 8.96 13.52
C ILE A 36 -13.71 7.53 13.92
N GLY A 37 -12.73 6.63 14.07
CA GLY A 37 -12.97 5.24 14.46
C GLY A 37 -12.92 5.01 15.98
N LYS A 38 -12.96 3.74 16.39
CA LYS A 38 -12.99 3.36 17.82
C LYS A 38 -11.60 3.23 18.43
N GLY A 39 -11.41 3.62 19.69
CA GLY A 39 -10.15 3.46 20.44
C GLY A 39 -9.05 4.42 19.98
N ALA A 40 -7.80 4.18 20.42
CA ALA A 40 -6.65 5.03 20.12
C ALA A 40 -6.35 5.12 18.63
N GLU A 41 -6.02 6.30 18.11
CA GLU A 41 -5.76 6.52 16.69
C GLU A 41 -4.62 5.63 16.13
N PRO A 42 -4.68 5.24 14.85
CA PRO A 42 -3.57 4.54 14.21
C PRO A 42 -2.33 5.42 14.13
N GLN A 43 -1.16 4.82 14.37
CA GLN A 43 0.14 5.48 14.27
C GLN A 43 0.60 5.47 12.81
N TRP A 44 0.04 6.36 11.99
CA TRP A 44 0.16 6.33 10.53
C TRP A 44 1.59 6.40 10.00
N ASP A 45 2.50 7.06 10.71
CA ASP A 45 3.92 7.20 10.34
C ASP A 45 4.77 5.98 10.74
N LYS A 46 4.22 5.03 11.50
CA LYS A 46 4.94 3.84 11.97
C LYS A 46 4.56 2.62 11.12
N PRO A 47 5.49 2.07 10.31
CA PRO A 47 5.20 0.89 9.49
C PRO A 47 4.74 -0.34 10.28
N ARG A 48 5.07 -0.41 11.58
CA ARG A 48 4.68 -1.48 12.51
C ARG A 48 3.42 -1.15 13.32
N SER A 49 2.67 -0.12 12.95
CA SER A 49 1.41 0.19 13.61
C SER A 49 0.44 -0.98 13.43
N THR A 50 0.13 -1.67 14.52
CA THR A 50 -0.76 -2.83 14.47
C THR A 50 -2.18 -2.44 14.06
N LYS A 51 -2.59 -1.19 14.35
CA LYS A 51 -3.89 -0.70 13.94
C LYS A 51 -3.96 -0.31 12.46
N ALA A 52 -2.87 0.17 11.88
CA ALA A 52 -2.85 0.61 10.48
C ALA A 52 -2.43 -0.48 9.49
N TYR A 53 -1.45 -1.30 9.85
CA TYR A 53 -0.67 -2.09 8.89
C TYR A 53 -0.51 -3.58 9.26
N ASP A 54 -1.10 -4.04 10.35
CA ASP A 54 -0.96 -5.44 10.80
C ASP A 54 -1.43 -6.47 9.76
N HIS A 55 -2.54 -6.18 9.09
CA HIS A 55 -3.01 -7.02 8.00
C HIS A 55 -1.97 -7.11 6.89
N ILE A 56 -1.40 -5.97 6.48
CA ILE A 56 -0.37 -5.88 5.43
C ILE A 56 0.89 -6.65 5.84
N GLU A 57 1.41 -6.42 7.04
CA GLU A 57 2.63 -7.09 7.52
C GLU A 57 2.46 -8.61 7.52
N ARG A 58 1.32 -9.11 8.00
CA ARG A 58 1.04 -10.55 8.07
C ARG A 58 0.72 -11.18 6.71
N HIS A 59 0.09 -10.43 5.80
CA HIS A 59 -0.46 -11.01 4.56
C HIS A 59 0.41 -10.76 3.33
N HIS A 60 1.11 -9.64 3.31
CA HIS A 60 1.85 -9.14 2.14
C HIS A 60 3.24 -8.62 2.51
N GLY A 61 3.69 -8.83 3.74
CA GLY A 61 4.92 -8.24 4.25
C GLY A 61 6.21 -8.86 3.70
N PRO A 62 7.34 -8.13 3.80
CA PRO A 62 8.64 -8.57 3.27
C PRO A 62 9.22 -9.79 3.96
N LYS A 63 8.72 -10.15 5.15
CA LYS A 63 9.19 -11.30 5.92
C LYS A 63 8.51 -12.62 5.53
N LEU A 64 7.49 -12.58 4.67
CA LEU A 64 6.84 -13.79 4.20
C LEU A 64 7.77 -14.55 3.25
N ASN A 65 7.88 -15.85 3.45
CA ASN A 65 8.64 -16.69 2.53
C ASN A 65 7.75 -17.15 1.35
N PRO A 66 8.36 -17.58 0.23
CA PRO A 66 7.60 -18.05 -0.92
C PRO A 66 6.59 -19.16 -0.61
N ALA A 67 6.93 -20.12 0.26
CA ALA A 67 6.03 -21.23 0.60
C ALA A 67 4.74 -20.76 1.29
N GLN A 68 4.84 -19.76 2.18
CA GLN A 68 3.67 -19.15 2.83
C GLN A 68 2.78 -18.44 1.81
N LEU A 69 3.37 -17.74 0.83
CA LEU A 69 2.64 -17.05 -0.22
C LEU A 69 1.97 -18.04 -1.17
N MET A 70 2.67 -19.10 -1.58
CA MET A 70 2.13 -20.16 -2.44
C MET A 70 0.98 -20.91 -1.76
N GLY A 71 1.11 -21.24 -0.47
CA GLY A 71 0.03 -21.86 0.30
C GLY A 71 -1.23 -20.99 0.38
N ARG A 72 -1.06 -19.66 0.40
CA ARG A 72 -2.17 -18.70 0.31
C ARG A 72 -2.78 -18.63 -1.08
N ILE A 73 -1.99 -18.65 -2.15
CA ILE A 73 -2.53 -18.71 -3.52
C ILE A 73 -3.40 -19.96 -3.68
N ALA A 74 -2.93 -21.12 -3.20
CA ALA A 74 -3.66 -22.38 -3.30
C ALA A 74 -4.99 -22.40 -2.50
N SER A 75 -5.15 -21.52 -1.51
CA SER A 75 -6.35 -21.41 -0.66
C SER A 75 -7.20 -20.17 -0.97
N SER A 76 -6.81 -19.38 -1.97
CA SER A 76 -7.45 -18.12 -2.33
C SER A 76 -8.22 -18.25 -3.63
N THR A 77 -9.26 -17.43 -3.79
CA THR A 77 -9.94 -17.24 -5.08
C THR A 77 -9.12 -16.37 -6.05
N SER A 78 -8.09 -15.68 -5.54
CA SER A 78 -7.09 -14.96 -6.35
C SER A 78 -5.93 -15.88 -6.70
N ASN A 79 -5.63 -15.98 -8.01
CA ASN A 79 -4.50 -16.75 -8.54
C ASN A 79 -3.12 -16.09 -8.31
N TYR A 80 -3.06 -15.01 -7.54
CA TYR A 80 -1.84 -14.29 -7.25
C TYR A 80 -1.79 -13.70 -5.83
N GLN A 81 -0.57 -13.47 -5.34
CA GLN A 81 -0.28 -12.80 -4.06
C GLN A 81 0.80 -11.74 -4.24
N GLY A 82 0.49 -10.50 -3.89
CA GLY A 82 1.47 -9.41 -3.85
C GLY A 82 2.30 -9.46 -2.57
N GLN A 83 3.60 -9.21 -2.69
CA GLN A 83 4.52 -9.07 -1.56
C GLN A 83 5.29 -7.75 -1.65
N TRP A 84 5.21 -6.94 -0.60
CA TRP A 84 6.02 -5.74 -0.40
C TRP A 84 7.49 -6.10 -0.15
N LEU A 85 8.42 -5.36 -0.75
CA LEU A 85 9.85 -5.46 -0.44
C LEU A 85 10.24 -4.64 0.80
N ASN A 86 9.53 -3.54 1.07
CA ASN A 86 9.84 -2.62 2.16
C ASN A 86 8.58 -2.13 2.88
N ALA A 87 8.61 -2.18 4.21
CA ALA A 87 7.53 -1.68 5.06
C ALA A 87 7.26 -0.17 4.89
N LYS A 88 8.28 0.62 4.55
CA LYS A 88 8.11 2.06 4.28
C LYS A 88 7.20 2.33 3.07
N ASP A 89 7.11 1.38 2.14
CA ASP A 89 6.34 1.58 0.91
C ASP A 89 4.84 1.47 1.15
N TRP A 90 4.37 0.60 2.06
CA TRP A 90 2.95 0.60 2.43
C TRP A 90 2.54 1.85 3.22
N VAL A 91 3.45 2.43 4.01
CA VAL A 91 3.21 3.74 4.65
C VAL A 91 3.08 4.82 3.60
N LYS A 92 3.99 4.84 2.61
CA LYS A 92 3.92 5.80 1.51
C LYS A 92 2.66 5.60 0.66
N ALA A 93 2.21 4.36 0.45
CA ALA A 93 0.96 4.06 -0.25
C ALA A 93 -0.23 4.67 0.52
N GLU A 94 -0.31 4.43 1.83
CA GLU A 94 -1.34 5.02 2.70
C GLU A 94 -1.36 6.55 2.59
N GLN A 95 -0.20 7.19 2.73
CA GLN A 95 -0.07 8.64 2.73
C GLN A 95 -0.41 9.26 1.37
N SER A 96 -0.07 8.60 0.27
CA SER A 96 -0.32 9.08 -1.10
C SER A 96 -1.75 8.80 -1.57
N THR A 97 -2.44 7.83 -0.95
CA THR A 97 -3.81 7.48 -1.30
C THR A 97 -4.79 8.61 -0.89
N PRO A 98 -5.76 8.98 -1.74
CA PRO A 98 -6.81 9.92 -1.39
C PRO A 98 -7.49 9.56 -0.07
N LYS A 99 -7.83 10.59 0.71
CA LYS A 99 -8.34 10.43 2.08
C LYS A 99 -9.84 10.15 2.11
N HIS A 100 -10.30 9.25 1.25
CA HIS A 100 -11.69 8.82 1.17
C HIS A 100 -11.77 7.28 1.26
N PRO A 101 -12.82 6.72 1.85
CA PRO A 101 -13.07 5.28 1.81
C PRO A 101 -13.20 4.82 0.35
N GLY A 102 -12.64 3.67 0.02
CA GLY A 102 -12.64 3.17 -1.36
C GLY A 102 -11.43 2.32 -1.71
N ARG A 103 -11.30 2.04 -3.00
CA ARG A 103 -10.21 1.25 -3.58
C ARG A 103 -9.40 2.10 -4.54
N TYR A 104 -8.10 1.90 -4.56
CA TYR A 104 -7.15 2.70 -5.32
C TYR A 104 -6.04 1.84 -5.90
N ILE A 105 -5.55 2.22 -7.07
CA ILE A 105 -4.28 1.74 -7.62
C ILE A 105 -3.33 2.92 -7.62
N ILE A 106 -2.20 2.73 -6.94
CA ILE A 106 -1.15 3.72 -6.77
C ILE A 106 0.08 3.24 -7.52
N ASP A 107 0.63 4.06 -8.41
CA ASP A 107 1.86 3.77 -9.15
C ASP A 107 3.02 4.56 -8.55
N PHE A 108 4.03 3.84 -8.05
CA PHE A 108 5.21 4.43 -7.43
C PHE A 108 6.27 4.85 -8.45
N LYS A 109 6.13 4.46 -9.73
CA LYS A 109 7.13 4.68 -10.79
C LYS A 109 8.53 4.14 -10.44
N ARG A 110 8.61 3.25 -9.45
CA ARG A 110 9.79 2.51 -9.03
C ARG A 110 9.37 1.15 -8.47
N PRO A 111 10.28 0.15 -8.45
CA PRO A 111 10.02 -1.12 -7.79
C PRO A 111 9.62 -0.95 -6.31
N ILE A 112 8.56 -1.66 -5.90
CA ILE A 112 8.07 -1.72 -4.51
C ILE A 112 7.83 -3.15 -4.01
N GLY A 113 7.80 -4.11 -4.91
CA GLY A 113 7.21 -5.40 -4.63
C GLY A 113 7.47 -6.45 -5.69
N ARG A 114 6.85 -7.59 -5.47
CA ARG A 114 6.71 -8.69 -6.42
C ARG A 114 5.35 -9.36 -6.30
N VAL A 115 4.96 -10.09 -7.34
CA VAL A 115 3.70 -10.85 -7.39
C VAL A 115 4.01 -12.31 -7.67
N TYR A 116 3.51 -13.18 -6.81
CA TYR A 116 3.59 -14.63 -6.92
C TYR A 116 2.36 -15.18 -7.63
N TYR A 117 2.54 -16.18 -8.48
CA TYR A 117 1.48 -16.84 -9.24
C TYR A 117 1.33 -18.31 -8.82
N HIS A 118 0.17 -18.90 -9.10
CA HIS A 118 -0.13 -20.29 -8.74
C HIS A 118 0.83 -21.33 -9.35
N ASP A 119 1.42 -21.03 -10.51
CA ASP A 119 2.37 -21.88 -11.22
C ASP A 119 3.81 -21.76 -10.66
N GLY A 120 4.00 -20.93 -9.63
CA GLY A 120 5.31 -20.65 -9.02
C GLY A 120 6.09 -19.55 -9.73
N THR A 121 5.58 -18.99 -10.84
CA THR A 121 6.17 -17.82 -11.49
C THR A 121 6.14 -16.63 -10.53
N ILE A 122 7.11 -15.73 -10.67
CA ILE A 122 7.21 -14.48 -9.90
C ILE A 122 7.44 -13.33 -10.88
N THR A 123 6.57 -12.31 -10.82
CA THR A 123 6.86 -11.02 -11.43
C THR A 123 7.54 -10.15 -10.38
N GLU A 124 8.85 -9.96 -10.54
CA GLU A 124 9.66 -9.06 -9.72
C GLU A 124 9.46 -7.60 -10.14
N ASN A 125 9.91 -6.67 -9.29
CA ASN A 125 10.00 -5.24 -9.58
C ASN A 125 8.67 -4.56 -9.97
N VAL A 126 7.53 -5.02 -9.44
CA VAL A 126 6.25 -4.34 -9.69
C VAL A 126 6.25 -2.95 -9.06
N THR A 127 5.61 -1.99 -9.74
CA THR A 127 5.59 -0.58 -9.32
C THR A 127 4.26 -0.12 -8.75
N ARG A 128 3.20 -0.92 -8.91
CA ARG A 128 1.84 -0.55 -8.51
C ARG A 128 1.40 -1.26 -7.25
N ALA A 129 0.60 -0.57 -6.45
CA ALA A 129 -0.03 -1.09 -5.26
C ALA A 129 -1.54 -0.90 -5.30
N PHE A 130 -2.26 -1.94 -4.93
CA PHE A 130 -3.66 -1.85 -4.54
C PHE A 130 -3.75 -1.33 -3.10
N VAL A 131 -4.70 -0.44 -2.84
CA VAL A 131 -5.04 0.05 -1.50
C VAL A 131 -6.55 0.06 -1.33
N GLU A 132 -7.05 -0.57 -0.27
CA GLU A 132 -8.44 -0.49 0.15
C GLU A 132 -8.55 0.17 1.51
N ARG A 133 -9.28 1.28 1.58
CA ARG A 133 -9.48 2.08 2.79
C ARG A 133 -10.90 1.93 3.31
N ASN A 134 -11.01 1.62 4.60
CA ASN A 134 -12.27 1.53 5.33
C ASN A 134 -12.89 2.90 5.59
N ASN A 135 -14.16 2.88 6.00
CA ASN A 135 -14.90 4.09 6.37
C ASN A 135 -14.29 4.83 7.57
N ASP A 136 -13.53 4.16 8.43
CA ASP A 136 -12.84 4.76 9.58
C ASP A 136 -11.41 5.22 9.26
N GLY A 137 -10.94 5.01 8.02
CA GLY A 137 -9.60 5.38 7.58
C GLY A 137 -8.54 4.29 7.68
N THR A 138 -8.80 3.20 8.42
CA THR A 138 -7.88 2.05 8.46
C THR A 138 -7.74 1.43 7.07
N LEU A 139 -6.59 0.82 6.78
CA LEU A 139 -6.41 0.05 5.56
C LEU A 139 -6.99 -1.34 5.77
N ASN A 140 -8.00 -1.70 4.96
CA ASN A 140 -8.51 -3.06 4.93
C ASN A 140 -7.46 -4.01 4.33
N SER A 141 -6.87 -3.60 3.22
CA SER A 141 -5.77 -4.31 2.58
C SER A 141 -4.92 -3.35 1.74
N SER A 142 -3.67 -3.74 1.52
CA SER A 142 -2.77 -3.02 0.62
C SER A 142 -1.61 -3.93 0.22
N TYR A 143 -1.41 -4.11 -1.08
CA TYR A 143 -0.42 -5.05 -1.62
C TYR A 143 0.04 -4.67 -3.03
N PRO A 144 1.27 -5.05 -3.42
CA PRO A 144 1.75 -4.83 -4.78
C PRO A 144 0.95 -5.63 -5.80
N VAL A 145 0.74 -5.06 -6.98
CA VAL A 145 -0.07 -5.62 -8.07
C VAL A 145 0.62 -5.42 -9.42
N LEU A 146 0.19 -6.18 -10.41
CA LEU A 146 0.65 -6.06 -11.79
C LEU A 146 0.12 -4.77 -12.44
N ASP A 147 0.78 -4.31 -13.51
CA ASP A 147 0.31 -3.19 -14.31
C ASP A 147 -1.03 -3.43 -15.00
N SER A 148 -1.39 -4.70 -15.21
CA SER A 148 -2.67 -5.12 -15.77
C SER A 148 -3.82 -5.17 -14.74
N PHE A 149 -3.53 -4.97 -13.45
CA PHE A 149 -4.56 -5.01 -12.40
C PHE A 149 -5.58 -3.88 -12.59
N THR A 150 -6.85 -4.22 -12.44
CA THR A 150 -7.99 -3.29 -12.58
C THR A 150 -8.90 -3.38 -11.36
N LEU A 151 -9.45 -2.22 -10.94
CA LEU A 151 -10.38 -2.12 -9.81
C LEU A 151 -11.78 -2.63 -10.13
#